data_AF-A0A0F7PQX8-F1
#
_entry.id   AF-A0A0F7PQX8-F1
#
_cell.length_a   1.000
_cell.length_b   1.000
_cell.length_c   1.000
_cell.angle_alpha   90.00
_cell.angle_beta   90.00
_cell.angle_gamma   90.00
#
_symmetry.space_group_name_H-M   'P 1'
#
loop_
_entity.id
_entity.type
_entity.pdbx_description
1 polymer ?
#
loop_
_entity_poly.entity_id
_entity_poly.type
_entity_poly.pdbx_seq_one_letter_code
_entity_poly.pdbx_strand_id
1 'polypeptide(L)'
;MRESKDISEAAQRIQAIETKLAEKLRTTFGAKTPAPDVSAKADAIRGKSGELTKKLTEKEGDAWTGVQDELNRDLHALEGDFDHWVQYLDKHFKE
;
A
#
# COMPACT_ATOMS: atom_id res chain seq x y z
N MET A 1 -16.00 -19.36 -6.45
CA MET A 1 -16.01 -18.10 -7.25
C MET A 1 -16.01 -16.81 -6.42
N ARG A 2 -16.45 -16.81 -5.14
CA ARG A 2 -16.40 -15.60 -4.29
C ARG A 2 -14.98 -15.23 -3.85
N GLU A 3 -14.17 -16.24 -3.50
CA GLU A 3 -12.78 -16.08 -3.05
C GLU A 3 -11.88 -15.45 -4.12
N SER A 4 -11.98 -15.89 -5.37
CA SER A 4 -11.21 -15.29 -6.48
C SER A 4 -11.52 -13.79 -6.67
N LYS A 5 -12.74 -13.35 -6.32
CA LYS A 5 -13.14 -11.94 -6.40
C LYS A 5 -12.54 -11.13 -5.25
N ASP A 6 -12.51 -11.68 -4.05
CA ASP A 6 -11.93 -11.02 -2.86
C ASP A 6 -10.40 -10.90 -2.99
N ILE A 7 -9.72 -11.92 -3.51
CA ILE A 7 -8.28 -11.89 -3.82
C ILE A 7 -7.98 -10.81 -4.87
N SER A 8 -8.77 -10.77 -5.94
CA SER A 8 -8.62 -9.76 -6.99
C SER A 8 -8.84 -8.34 -6.45
N GLU A 9 -9.82 -8.15 -5.56
CA GLU A 9 -10.09 -6.86 -4.93
C GLU A 9 -8.94 -6.40 -4.02
N ALA A 10 -8.40 -7.32 -3.19
CA ALA A 10 -7.26 -7.03 -2.34
C ALA A 10 -6.00 -6.68 -3.17
N ALA A 11 -5.75 -7.43 -4.26
CA ALA A 11 -4.65 -7.15 -5.18
C ALA A 11 -4.80 -5.75 -5.84
N GLN A 12 -6.01 -5.41 -6.29
CA GLN A 12 -6.31 -4.09 -6.87
C GLN A 12 -6.09 -2.96 -5.87
N ARG A 13 -6.47 -3.16 -4.60
CA ARG A 13 -6.26 -2.16 -3.53
C ARG A 13 -4.78 -1.93 -3.26
N ILE A 14 -3.97 -2.99 -3.16
CA ILE A 14 -2.52 -2.86 -2.99
C ILE A 14 -1.89 -2.13 -4.17
N GLN A 15 -2.25 -2.52 -5.40
CA GLN A 15 -1.76 -1.86 -6.61
C GLN A 15 -2.15 -0.37 -6.66
N ALA A 16 -3.36 -0.04 -6.19
CA ALA A 16 -3.80 1.35 -6.10
C ALA A 16 -2.95 2.15 -5.10
N ILE A 17 -2.57 1.57 -3.96
CA ILE A 17 -1.67 2.23 -2.98
C ILE A 17 -0.30 2.48 -3.60
N GLU A 18 0.29 1.50 -4.30
CA GLU A 18 1.59 1.66 -4.95
C GLU A 18 1.58 2.73 -6.04
N THR A 19 0.50 2.76 -6.84
CA THR A 19 0.30 3.76 -7.89
C THR A 19 0.18 5.15 -7.28
N LYS A 20 -0.70 5.31 -6.29
CA LYS A 20 -0.89 6.59 -5.59
C LYS A 20 0.38 7.04 -4.86
N LEU A 21 1.17 6.12 -4.32
CA LEU A 21 2.47 6.42 -3.71
C LEU A 21 3.44 7.00 -4.72
N ALA A 22 3.59 6.36 -5.88
CA ALA A 22 4.45 6.85 -6.96
C ALA A 22 3.99 8.22 -7.47
N GLU A 23 2.68 8.40 -7.69
CA GLU A 23 2.10 9.67 -8.10
C GLU A 23 2.30 10.76 -7.05
N LYS A 24 2.11 10.45 -5.76
CA LYS A 24 2.28 11.41 -4.68
C LYS A 24 3.73 11.90 -4.59
N LEU A 25 4.70 10.99 -4.67
CA LEU A 25 6.12 11.37 -4.68
C LEU A 25 6.45 12.23 -5.90
N ARG A 26 5.97 11.84 -7.09
CA ARG A 26 6.20 12.59 -8.33
C ARG A 26 5.58 13.99 -8.28
N THR A 27 4.36 14.11 -7.78
CA THR A 27 3.65 15.41 -7.71
C THR A 27 4.24 16.33 -6.65
N THR A 28 4.70 15.78 -5.52
CA THR A 28 5.25 16.57 -4.41
C THR A 28 6.70 17.00 -4.68
N PHE A 29 7.54 16.12 -5.23
CA PHE A 29 8.98 16.38 -5.37
C PHE A 29 9.44 16.56 -6.82
N GLY A 30 8.64 16.15 -7.82
CA GLY A 30 9.04 16.22 -9.22
C GLY A 30 10.30 15.40 -9.48
N ALA A 31 11.35 16.08 -9.96
CA ALA A 31 12.68 15.49 -10.17
C ALA A 31 13.60 15.60 -8.93
N LYS A 32 13.16 16.28 -7.85
CA LYS A 32 13.94 16.44 -6.63
C LYS A 32 13.94 15.13 -5.85
N THR A 33 15.09 14.81 -5.24
CA THR A 33 15.17 13.70 -4.29
C THR A 33 14.42 14.07 -3.01
N PRO A 34 13.47 13.25 -2.54
CA PRO A 34 12.81 13.47 -1.25
C PRO A 34 13.81 13.43 -0.10
N ALA A 35 13.46 14.05 1.02
CA ALA A 35 14.26 13.95 2.23
C ALA A 35 14.40 12.47 2.69
N PRO A 36 15.47 12.11 3.43
CA PRO A 36 15.73 10.73 3.83
C PRO A 36 14.58 10.09 4.62
N ASP A 37 13.90 10.85 5.49
CA ASP A 37 12.74 10.41 6.27
C ASP A 37 11.52 10.11 5.38
N VAL A 38 11.29 10.94 4.36
CA VAL A 38 10.22 10.74 3.38
C VAL A 38 10.49 9.50 2.54
N SER A 39 11.73 9.32 2.09
CA SER A 39 12.15 8.15 1.31
C SER A 39 12.00 6.87 2.13
N ALA A 40 12.47 6.87 3.38
CA ALA A 40 12.33 5.73 4.29
C ALA A 40 10.87 5.33 4.52
N LYS A 41 9.97 6.31 4.68
CA LYS A 41 8.53 6.03 4.84
C LYS A 41 7.90 5.49 3.56
N ALA A 42 8.27 6.01 2.39
CA ALA A 42 7.83 5.48 1.11
C ALA A 42 8.30 4.03 0.90
N ASP A 43 9.55 3.73 1.24
CA ASP A 43 10.10 2.37 1.15
C ASP A 43 9.42 1.42 2.14
N ALA A 44 9.07 1.88 3.35
CA ALA A 44 8.30 1.08 4.30
C ALA A 44 6.90 0.74 3.77
N ILE A 45 6.22 1.69 3.11
CA ILE A 45 4.91 1.44 2.48
C ILE A 45 5.05 0.43 1.34
N ARG A 46 6.07 0.58 0.47
CA ARG A 46 6.38 -0.40 -0.60
C ARG A 46 6.68 -1.79 -0.04
N GLY A 47 7.46 -1.87 1.04
CA GLY A 47 7.76 -3.12 1.73
C GLY A 47 6.49 -3.84 2.16
N LYS A 48 5.61 -3.14 2.89
CA LYS A 48 4.32 -3.68 3.33
C LYS A 48 3.42 -4.10 2.17
N SER A 49 3.33 -3.29 1.10
CA SER A 49 2.58 -3.66 -0.12
C SER A 49 3.11 -4.95 -0.75
N GLY A 50 4.44 -5.10 -0.83
CA GLY A 50 5.08 -6.30 -1.35
C GLY A 50 4.82 -7.54 -0.48
N GLU A 51 4.88 -7.39 0.84
CA GLU A 51 4.54 -8.47 1.78
C GLU A 51 3.09 -8.93 1.63
N LEU A 52 2.14 -7.99 1.51
CA LEU A 52 0.73 -8.32 1.29
C LEU A 52 0.48 -8.96 -0.08
N THR A 53 1.17 -8.51 -1.12
CA THR A 53 1.11 -9.11 -2.46
C THR A 53 1.62 -10.55 -2.44
N LYS A 54 2.70 -10.80 -1.71
CA LYS A 54 3.24 -12.14 -1.52
C LYS A 54 2.28 -13.03 -0.71
N LYS A 55 1.73 -12.51 0.40
CA LYS A 55 0.70 -13.22 1.18
C LYS A 55 -0.52 -13.59 0.31
N LEU A 56 -0.96 -12.71 -0.60
CA LEU A 56 -2.05 -12.98 -1.54
C LEU A 56 -1.72 -14.15 -2.47
N THR A 57 -0.53 -14.16 -3.07
CA THR A 57 -0.13 -15.20 -4.04
C THR A 57 0.21 -16.54 -3.39
N GLU A 58 0.78 -16.54 -2.18
CA GLU A 58 1.12 -17.78 -1.47
C GLU A 58 -0.11 -18.51 -0.90
N LYS A 59 -1.26 -17.83 -0.80
CA LYS A 59 -2.47 -18.33 -0.13
C LYS A 59 -3.68 -18.51 -1.04
N GLU A 60 -3.50 -18.42 -2.36
CA GLU A 60 -4.50 -18.89 -3.34
C GLU A 60 -4.74 -20.42 -3.16
N GLY A 61 -5.72 -20.79 -2.33
CA GLY A 61 -6.09 -22.18 -2.02
C GLY A 61 -6.92 -22.35 -0.72
N ASP A 62 -7.14 -23.60 -0.28
CA ASP A 62 -7.97 -24.06 0.86
C ASP A 62 -7.76 -23.33 2.22
N ALA A 63 -6.73 -22.48 2.35
CA ALA A 63 -6.42 -21.70 3.56
C ALA A 63 -6.92 -20.24 3.53
N TRP A 64 -7.59 -19.80 2.46
CA TRP A 64 -7.95 -18.40 2.23
C TRP A 64 -8.86 -17.82 3.33
N THR A 65 -9.88 -18.55 3.76
CA THR A 65 -10.86 -18.05 4.75
C THR A 65 -10.26 -17.68 6.11
N GLY A 66 -9.17 -18.31 6.54
CA GLY A 66 -8.50 -17.98 7.80
C GLY A 66 -7.50 -16.83 7.69
N VAL A 67 -6.96 -16.59 6.50
CA VAL A 67 -5.94 -15.55 6.25
C VAL A 67 -6.58 -14.26 5.73
N GLN A 68 -7.79 -14.33 5.18
CA GLN A 68 -8.52 -13.19 4.62
C GLN A 68 -8.70 -12.05 5.62
N ASP A 69 -9.09 -12.34 6.87
CA ASP A 69 -9.30 -11.31 7.89
C ASP A 69 -7.98 -10.64 8.31
N GLU A 70 -6.90 -11.43 8.41
CA GLU A 70 -5.57 -10.91 8.70
C GLU A 70 -5.10 -9.99 7.57
N LEU A 71 -5.27 -10.43 6.32
CA LEU A 71 -4.88 -9.69 5.14
C LEU A 71 -5.69 -8.40 4.99
N ASN A 72 -7.00 -8.45 5.23
CA ASN A 72 -7.86 -7.28 5.21
C ASN A 72 -7.49 -6.27 6.30
N ARG A 73 -7.19 -6.74 7.52
CA ARG A 73 -6.74 -5.89 8.62
C ARG A 73 -5.41 -5.21 8.28
N ASP A 74 -4.44 -5.98 7.79
CA ASP A 74 -3.11 -5.46 7.45
C ASP A 74 -3.19 -4.47 6.26
N LEU A 75 -4.03 -4.77 5.26
CA LEU A 75 -4.31 -3.86 4.14
C LEU A 75 -4.98 -2.57 4.61
N HIS A 76 -5.95 -2.65 5.52
CA HIS A 76 -6.60 -1.46 6.06
C HIS A 76 -5.64 -0.59 6.88
N ALA A 77 -4.74 -1.23 7.64
CA ALA A 77 -3.67 -0.52 8.34
C ALA A 77 -2.69 0.16 7.36
N LEU A 78 -2.37 -0.49 6.24
CA LEU A 78 -1.53 0.10 5.19
C LEU A 78 -2.20 1.31 4.52
N GLU A 79 -3.51 1.23 4.23
CA GLU A 79 -4.28 2.35 3.70
C GLU A 79 -4.26 3.54 4.67
N GLY A 80 -4.50 3.30 5.96
CA GLY A 80 -4.43 4.34 6.99
C GLY A 80 -3.03 4.96 7.13
N ASP A 81 -1.97 4.14 7.11
CA ASP A 81 -0.58 4.60 7.12
C ASP A 81 -0.26 5.49 5.91
N PHE A 82 -0.74 5.10 4.73
CA PHE A 82 -0.58 5.85 3.50
C PHE A 82 -1.32 7.19 3.56
N ASP A 83 -2.58 7.20 3.98
CA ASP A 83 -3.39 8.42 4.06
C ASP A 83 -2.81 9.43 5.05
N HIS A 84 -2.38 8.98 6.24
CA HIS A 84 -1.69 9.85 7.20
C HIS A 84 -0.41 10.44 6.62
N TRP A 85 0.37 9.65 5.88
CA TRP A 85 1.59 10.13 5.27
C TRP A 85 1.33 11.11 4.12
N VAL A 86 0.29 10.89 3.31
CA VAL A 86 -0.16 11.84 2.28
C VAL A 86 -0.53 13.18 2.91
N GLN A 87 -1.29 13.17 4.02
CA GLN A 87 -1.64 14.39 4.75
C GLN A 87 -0.41 15.13 5.29
N TYR A 88 0.57 14.39 5.83
CA TYR A 88 1.85 14.97 6.24
C TYR A 88 2.55 15.65 5.04
N LEU A 89 2.64 14.98 3.90
CA LEU A 89 3.25 15.56 2.71
C LEU A 89 2.50 16.81 2.23
N ASP A 90 1.17 16.76 2.18
CA ASP A 90 0.35 17.91 1.80
C ASP A 90 0.53 19.09 2.76
N LYS A 91 0.65 18.84 4.06
CA LYS A 91 0.83 19.91 5.07
C LYS A 91 2.20 20.58 5.01
N HIS A 92 3.24 19.81 4.67
CA HIS A 92 4.63 20.24 4.82
C HIS A 92 5.36 20.57 3.52
N PHE A 93 4.88 20.07 2.37
CA PHE A 93 5.57 20.19 1.09
C PHE A 93 4.70 20.67 -0.06
N LYS A 94 3.38 20.81 0.14
CA LYS A 94 2.51 21.42 -0.86
C LYS A 94 2.54 22.93 -0.69
N GLU A 95 3.09 23.62 -1.69
CA GLU A 95 3.01 25.08 -1.83
C GLU A 95 1.59 25.54 -2.22
#